data_AF-A0A7Z9LQW5-F1
#
_entry.id   AF-A0A7Z9LQW5-F1
#
_cell.length_a   1.000
_cell.length_b   1.000
_cell.length_c   1.000
_cell.angle_alpha   90.00
_cell.angle_beta   90.00
_cell.angle_gamma   90.00
#
_symmetry.space_group_name_H-M   'P 1'
#
loop_
_entity.id
_entity.type
_entity.pdbx_description
1 polymer ?
#
loop_
_entity_poly.entity_id
_entity_poly.type
_entity_poly.pdbx_seq_one_letter_code
_entity_poly.pdbx_strand_id
1 'polypeptide(L)'
;MSFILQPWHIVLLALSAMIDGERDKAIGYLLMENQVLREKLGKGRILLNDDQRRRLAVKGKVLGGKALHEIVTIVTPDTILRWHRQLVAKKWDYSNRRQSTAGRPRL
;
A
#
# COMPACT_ATOMS: atom_id res chain seq x y z
N MET A 1 -3.71 -13.52 36.82
CA MET A 1 -3.43 -13.75 35.39
C MET A 1 -4.54 -14.60 34.81
N SER A 2 -5.63 -13.98 34.36
CA SER A 2 -6.80 -14.69 33.80
C SER A 2 -6.96 -14.30 32.33
N PHE A 3 -6.25 -15.00 31.45
CA PHE A 3 -6.56 -15.03 30.02
C PHE A 3 -7.73 -16.01 29.84
N ILE A 4 -8.95 -15.49 29.97
CA ILE A 4 -10.17 -16.28 29.76
C ILE A 4 -10.82 -15.73 28.49
N LEU A 5 -10.56 -16.38 27.36
CA LEU A 5 -11.33 -16.20 26.12
C LEU A 5 -12.81 -16.40 26.47
N GLN A 6 -13.55 -15.31 26.66
CA GLN A 6 -14.97 -15.43 26.98
C GLN A 6 -15.74 -16.07 25.81
N PRO A 7 -16.82 -16.81 26.06
CA PRO A 7 -17.52 -17.59 25.04
C PRO A 7 -17.92 -16.81 23.78
N TRP A 8 -18.26 -15.52 23.93
CA TRP A 8 -18.62 -14.66 22.81
C TRP A 8 -17.43 -14.34 21.87
N HIS A 9 -16.19 -14.35 22.37
CA HIS A 9 -15.00 -14.21 21.53
C HIS A 9 -14.84 -15.40 20.58
N ILE A 10 -15.21 -16.61 21.01
CA ILE A 10 -15.17 -17.82 20.17
C ILE A 10 -16.18 -17.68 19.03
N VAL A 11 -17.37 -17.15 19.31
CA VAL A 11 -18.40 -16.88 18.30
C VAL A 11 -17.91 -15.85 17.28
N LEU A 12 -17.28 -14.76 17.73
CA LEU A 12 -16.71 -13.74 16.83
C LEU A 12 -15.55 -14.28 15.99
N LEU A 13 -14.67 -15.09 16.57
CA LEU A 13 -13.57 -15.74 15.84
C LEU A 13 -14.10 -16.71 14.78
N ALA A 14 -15.10 -17.53 15.13
CA ALA A 14 -15.73 -18.45 14.19
C ALA A 14 -16.41 -17.69 13.05
N LEU A 15 -17.09 -16.58 13.35
CA LEU A 15 -17.72 -15.73 12.34
C LEU A 15 -16.69 -15.09 11.41
N SER A 16 -15.57 -14.58 11.94
CA SER A 16 -14.47 -14.05 11.12
C SER A 16 -13.92 -15.12 10.20
N ALA A 17 -13.55 -16.28 10.76
CA ALA A 17 -12.97 -17.38 10.01
C ALA A 17 -13.90 -17.91 8.89
N MET A 18 -15.22 -17.89 9.11
CA MET A 18 -16.20 -18.24 8.08
C MET A 18 -16.22 -17.26 6.90
N ILE A 19 -15.96 -15.98 7.16
CA ILE A 19 -15.97 -14.92 6.15
C ILE A 19 -14.63 -14.88 5.37
N ASP A 20 -13.54 -15.31 5.97
CA ASP A 20 -12.19 -15.16 5.42
C ASP A 20 -11.87 -16.19 4.30
N GLY A 21 -12.50 -17.36 4.31
CA GLY A 21 -12.15 -18.46 3.39
C GLY A 21 -12.37 -18.20 1.89
N GLU A 22 -13.40 -17.45 1.49
CA GLU A 22 -13.60 -17.07 0.08
C GLU A 22 -12.64 -15.96 -0.36
N ARG A 23 -12.32 -15.04 0.57
CA ARG A 23 -11.41 -13.93 0.32
C ARG A 23 -10.00 -14.42 0.06
N ASP A 24 -9.55 -15.41 0.82
CA ASP A 24 -8.22 -16.00 0.67
C ASP A 24 -8.06 -16.69 -0.70
N LYS A 25 -9.10 -17.39 -1.17
CA LYS A 25 -9.11 -17.99 -2.51
C LYS A 25 -9.02 -16.94 -3.60
N ALA A 26 -9.76 -15.84 -3.48
CA ALA A 26 -9.72 -14.74 -4.43
C ALA A 26 -8.34 -14.05 -4.46
N ILE A 27 -7.73 -13.82 -3.29
CA ILE A 27 -6.37 -13.27 -3.19
C ILE A 27 -5.37 -14.23 -3.84
N GLY A 28 -5.45 -15.52 -3.54
CA GLY A 28 -4.57 -16.54 -4.13
C GLY A 28 -4.65 -16.57 -5.66
N TYR A 29 -5.87 -16.52 -6.21
CA TYR A 29 -6.08 -16.45 -7.66
C TYR A 29 -5.46 -15.17 -8.27
N LEU A 30 -5.73 -14.00 -7.69
CA LEU A 30 -5.20 -12.73 -8.18
C LEU A 30 -3.67 -12.64 -8.09
N LEU A 31 -3.05 -13.29 -7.10
CA LEU A 31 -1.60 -13.39 -7.01
C LEU A 31 -1.03 -14.26 -8.15
N MET A 32 -1.66 -15.40 -8.43
CA MET A 32 -1.28 -16.26 -9.55
C MET A 32 -1.46 -15.57 -10.90
N GLU A 33 -2.59 -14.88 -11.10
CA GLU A 33 -2.83 -14.09 -12.31
C GLU A 33 -1.77 -13.00 -12.49
N ASN A 34 -1.44 -12.25 -11.43
CA ASN A 34 -0.36 -11.26 -11.49
C ASN A 34 0.99 -11.89 -11.85
N GLN A 35 1.29 -13.09 -11.36
CA GLN A 35 2.51 -13.80 -11.71
C GLN A 35 2.56 -14.17 -13.21
N VAL A 36 1.47 -14.75 -13.74
CA VAL A 36 1.34 -15.08 -15.17
C VAL A 36 1.45 -13.82 -16.03
N LEU A 37 0.80 -12.73 -15.65
CA LEU A 37 0.87 -11.45 -16.36
C LEU A 37 2.31 -10.91 -16.38
N ARG A 38 3.04 -11.03 -15.28
CA ARG A 38 4.45 -10.62 -15.21
C ARG A 38 5.36 -11.47 -16.09
N GLU A 39 5.13 -12.78 -16.16
CA GLU A 39 5.85 -13.65 -17.08
C GLU A 39 5.62 -13.25 -18.55
N LYS A 40 4.39 -12.85 -18.89
CA LYS A 40 4.03 -12.36 -20.23
C LYS A 40 4.60 -10.98 -20.57
N LEU A 41 4.66 -10.07 -19.59
CA LEU A 41 5.24 -8.72 -19.74
C LEU A 41 6.77 -8.74 -19.94
N GLY A 42 7.43 -9.88 -19.71
CA GLY A 42 8.86 -10.06 -19.90
C GLY A 42 9.72 -9.45 -18.78
N LYS A 43 11.04 -9.56 -18.90
CA LYS A 43 12.02 -9.09 -17.88
C LYS A 43 12.30 -7.58 -17.92
N GLY A 44 11.50 -6.81 -18.68
CA GLY A 44 11.68 -5.37 -18.82
C GLY A 44 11.28 -4.60 -17.56
N ARG A 45 11.83 -3.39 -17.39
CA ARG A 45 11.37 -2.47 -16.34
C ARG A 45 9.93 -2.06 -16.60
N ILE A 46 9.02 -2.36 -15.66
CA ILE A 46 7.62 -1.93 -15.72
C ILE A 46 7.57 -0.43 -15.38
N LEU A 47 7.29 0.40 -16.39
CA LEU A 47 7.11 1.84 -16.21
C LEU A 47 5.69 2.11 -15.69
N LEU A 48 5.59 2.52 -14.43
CA LEU A 48 4.33 2.91 -13.81
C LEU A 48 4.04 4.40 -14.03
N ASN A 49 2.83 4.72 -14.49
CA ASN A 49 2.29 6.08 -14.54
C ASN A 49 2.07 6.62 -13.12
N ASP A 50 2.05 7.95 -12.95
CA ASP A 50 1.86 8.61 -11.66
C ASP A 50 0.54 8.23 -10.99
N ASP A 51 -0.54 8.03 -11.74
CA ASP A 51 -1.80 7.52 -11.20
C ASP A 51 -1.69 6.09 -10.67
N GLN A 52 -0.94 5.22 -11.36
CA GLN A 52 -0.66 3.86 -10.89
C GLN A 52 0.18 3.89 -9.61
N ARG A 53 1.23 4.73 -9.58
CA ARG A 53 2.06 4.94 -8.39
C ARG A 53 1.23 5.45 -7.21
N ARG A 54 0.30 6.37 -7.45
CA ARG A 54 -0.60 6.90 -6.42
C ARG A 54 -1.51 5.83 -5.84
N ARG A 55 -2.16 5.02 -6.69
CA ARG A 55 -3.02 3.91 -6.23
C ARG A 55 -2.23 2.90 -5.40
N LEU A 56 -1.04 2.52 -5.86
CA LEU A 56 -0.15 1.61 -5.14
C LEU A 56 0.33 2.19 -3.81
N ALA A 57 0.70 3.48 -3.76
CA ALA A 57 1.15 4.14 -2.54
C ALA A 57 0.07 4.19 -1.46
N VAL A 58 -1.17 4.50 -1.83
CA VAL A 58 -2.30 4.57 -0.89
C VAL A 58 -2.65 3.18 -0.35
N LYS A 59 -2.81 2.18 -1.24
CA LYS A 59 -3.12 0.81 -0.82
C LYS A 59 -1.96 0.16 -0.06
N GLY A 60 -0.73 0.41 -0.49
CA GLY A 60 0.47 -0.13 0.15
C GLY A 60 0.69 0.42 1.56
N LYS A 61 0.35 1.69 1.82
CA LYS A 61 0.47 2.23 3.19
C LYS A 61 -0.43 1.50 4.19
N VAL A 62 -1.59 1.00 3.77
CA VAL A 62 -2.54 0.26 4.62
C VAL A 62 -1.99 -1.12 5.01
N LEU A 63 -1.30 -1.80 4.08
CA LEU A 63 -0.71 -3.12 4.31
C LEU A 63 0.52 -3.06 5.23
N GLY A 64 1.26 -1.95 5.23
CA GLY A 64 2.43 -1.76 6.09
C GLY A 64 3.70 -2.43 5.54
N GLY A 65 4.86 -2.07 6.11
CA GLY A 65 6.17 -2.41 5.53
C GLY A 65 6.51 -3.91 5.50
N LYS A 66 6.13 -4.66 6.55
CA LYS A 66 6.41 -6.10 6.66
C LYS A 66 5.58 -6.91 5.65
N ALA A 67 4.26 -6.71 5.62
CA ALA A 67 3.39 -7.38 4.67
C ALA A 67 3.72 -7.01 3.21
N LEU A 68 4.13 -5.77 2.94
CA LEU A 68 4.59 -5.41 1.59
C LEU A 68 5.82 -6.20 1.15
N HIS A 69 6.73 -6.55 2.06
CA HIS A 69 7.94 -7.29 1.73
C HIS A 69 7.64 -8.73 1.30
N GLU A 70 6.56 -9.30 1.83
CA GLU A 70 6.11 -10.66 1.51
C GLU A 70 5.30 -10.70 0.20
N ILE A 71 4.57 -9.62 -0.11
CA ILE A 71 3.59 -9.60 -1.21
C ILE A 71 4.13 -8.89 -2.46
N VAL A 72 4.88 -7.79 -2.31
CA VAL A 72 5.17 -6.88 -3.42
C VAL A 72 6.48 -7.22 -4.11
N THR A 73 6.37 -7.57 -5.38
CA THR A 73 7.49 -8.01 -6.22
C THR A 73 7.76 -7.09 -7.43
N ILE A 74 6.91 -6.08 -7.70
CA ILE A 74 7.06 -5.17 -8.84
C ILE A 74 8.00 -4.00 -8.52
N VAL A 75 7.88 -3.43 -7.32
CA VAL A 75 8.67 -2.29 -6.84
C VAL A 75 9.03 -2.54 -5.39
N THR A 76 10.23 -2.14 -4.98
CA THR A 76 10.67 -2.29 -3.60
C THR A 76 9.65 -1.65 -2.64
N PRO A 77 9.29 -2.30 -1.53
CA PRO A 77 8.38 -1.75 -0.52
C PRO A 77 8.72 -0.32 -0.10
N ASP A 78 10.00 -0.02 0.06
CA ASP A 78 10.49 1.32 0.40
C ASP A 78 10.15 2.37 -0.66
N THR A 79 10.13 1.99 -1.94
CA THR A 79 9.73 2.87 -3.04
C THR A 79 8.26 3.25 -2.94
N ILE A 80 7.40 2.29 -2.60
CA ILE A 80 5.95 2.54 -2.41
C ILE A 80 5.73 3.47 -1.21
N LEU A 81 6.41 3.20 -0.09
CA LEU A 81 6.34 4.07 1.08
C LEU A 81 6.89 5.47 0.80
N ARG A 82 7.96 5.58 -0.01
CA ARG A 82 8.51 6.86 -0.47
C ARG A 82 7.50 7.64 -1.32
N TRP A 83 6.81 6.99 -2.26
CA TRP A 83 5.75 7.65 -3.03
C TRP A 83 4.63 8.16 -2.13
N HIS A 84 4.23 7.38 -1.11
CA HIS A 84 3.25 7.84 -0.14
C HIS A 84 3.73 9.12 0.59
N ARG A 85 4.99 9.14 1.06
CA ARG A 85 5.57 10.35 1.69
C ARG A 85 5.59 11.55 0.73
N GLN A 86 5.92 11.33 -0.54
CA GLN A 86 5.89 12.39 -1.56
C GLN A 86 4.48 12.93 -1.80
N LEU A 87 3.46 12.07 -1.81
CA LEU A 87 2.06 12.49 -1.93
C LEU A 87 1.62 13.32 -0.72
N VAL A 88 2.02 12.90 0.49
CA VAL A 88 1.76 13.67 1.71
C VAL A 88 2.46 15.03 1.65
N ALA A 89 3.74 15.06 1.26
CA ALA A 89 4.49 16.31 1.11
C ALA A 89 3.82 17.24 0.10
N LYS A 90 3.40 16.74 -1.07
CA LYS A 90 2.66 17.53 -2.07
C LYS A 90 1.32 18.04 -1.54
N LYS A 91 0.60 17.26 -0.72
CA LYS A 91 -0.66 17.71 -0.10
C LYS A 91 -0.44 18.92 0.82
N TRP A 92 0.69 18.94 1.54
CA TRP A 92 1.07 20.00 2.46
C TRP A 92 2.05 21.01 1.85
N ASP A 93 2.30 20.92 0.55
CA ASP A 93 3.13 21.87 -0.17
C ASP A 93 2.30 23.13 -0.39
N TYR A 94 2.29 23.99 0.63
CA TYR A 94 1.67 25.30 0.60
C TYR A 94 2.45 26.30 -0.28
N SER A 95 3.33 25.83 -1.17
CA SER A 95 4.10 26.64 -2.12
C SER A 95 3.22 27.62 -2.90
N ASN A 96 2.04 27.21 -3.36
CA ASN A 96 1.10 28.10 -4.05
C ASN A 96 0.49 29.19 -3.15
N ARG A 97 0.43 28.98 -1.82
CA ARG A 97 -0.01 29.98 -0.85
C ARG A 97 1.13 30.86 -0.34
N ARG A 98 2.37 30.44 -0.60
CA ARG A 98 3.55 31.28 -0.42
C ARG A 98 3.55 32.30 -1.56
N GLN A 99 2.66 33.29 -1.48
CA GLN A 99 2.83 34.54 -2.20
C GLN A 99 4.27 35.00 -1.98
N SER A 100 4.91 35.46 -3.06
CA SER A 100 6.28 35.97 -3.16
C SER A 100 6.59 37.07 -2.13
N THR A 101 6.58 36.74 -0.86
CA THR A 101 7.17 37.55 0.20
C THR A 101 8.65 37.24 0.14
N ALA A 102 9.36 38.16 -0.52
CA ALA A 102 10.80 38.21 -0.58
C ALA A 102 11.35 38.24 0.85
N GLY A 103 11.58 37.07 1.45
CA GLY A 103 12.18 36.95 2.78
C GLY A 103 13.69 37.17 2.78
N ARG A 104 14.32 37.20 1.60
CA ARG A 104 15.71 37.60 1.42
C ARG A 104 15.75 38.90 0.62
N PRO A 105 16.28 40.01 1.18
CA PRO A 105 16.52 41.21 0.41
C PRO A 105 17.42 40.84 -0.77
N ARG A 106 17.05 41.26 -1.97
CA ARG A 106 17.93 41.18 -3.13
C ARG A 106 18.95 42.30 -2.94
N LEU A 107 20.20 41.94 -2.63
CA LEU A 107 21.36 42.82 -2.78
C LEU A 107 21.62 43.05 -4.27
#